data_AF-A0A2G0PZ20-F1
#
_entry.id   AF-A0A2G0PZ20-F1
#
_cell.length_a   1.000
_cell.length_b   1.000
_cell.length_c   1.000
_cell.angle_alpha   90.00
_cell.angle_beta   90.00
_cell.angle_gamma   90.00
#
_symmetry.space_group_name_H-M   'P 1'
#
loop_
_entity.id
_entity.type
_entity.pdbx_description
1 polymer ?
#
loop_
_entity_poly.entity_id
_entity_poly.type
_entity_poly.pdbx_seq_one_letter_code
_entity_poly.pdbx_strand_id
1 'polypeptide(L)'
;MAKYEKTLGTSLAVSAEATNDDINAAIKWVSIDTSVKEISYTGGQKSDIEVTTLGSREQEMINGLAAPAEITISGHWTAEEEGQDILRLAYDTDQAHAFRVKFPSGNGYTFLAEVRQESWSAAANGIVNASFTLRMKGRPTPLNKKPTPLQKDNQA
;
A
#
# COMPACT_ATOMS: atom_id res chain seq x y z
N MET A 1 -13.18 23.14 10.99
CA MET A 1 -13.11 22.04 11.99
C MET A 1 -12.19 20.95 11.46
N ALA A 2 -11.37 20.35 12.33
CA ALA A 2 -10.48 19.26 11.93
C ALA A 2 -11.29 18.01 11.56
N LYS A 3 -11.00 17.41 10.40
CA LYS A 3 -11.58 16.14 9.96
C LYS A 3 -10.55 15.05 10.25
N TYR A 4 -10.94 14.01 10.97
CA TYR A 4 -10.07 12.90 11.35
C TYR A 4 -10.87 11.59 11.45
N GLU A 5 -10.18 10.46 11.31
CA GLU A 5 -10.72 9.12 11.51
C GLU A 5 -9.85 8.39 12.53
N LYS A 6 -10.48 7.63 13.42
CA LYS A 6 -9.75 6.81 14.40
C LYS A 6 -9.21 5.57 13.69
N THR A 7 -7.99 5.16 14.04
CA THR A 7 -7.37 3.95 13.48
C THR A 7 -7.79 2.67 14.21
N LEU A 8 -8.35 2.76 15.42
CA LEU A 8 -8.78 1.61 16.21
C LEU A 8 -9.89 0.82 15.48
N GLY A 9 -9.61 -0.43 15.13
CA GLY A 9 -10.49 -1.29 14.32
C GLY A 9 -10.16 -1.30 12.83
N THR A 10 -9.00 -0.76 12.44
CA THR A 10 -8.46 -0.96 11.09
C THR A 10 -8.07 -2.43 10.92
N SER A 11 -8.60 -3.09 9.90
CA SER A 11 -8.19 -4.45 9.56
C SER A 11 -7.29 -4.47 8.33
N LEU A 12 -6.29 -5.34 8.38
CA LEU A 12 -5.35 -5.61 7.30
C LEU A 12 -5.38 -7.10 6.98
N ALA A 13 -5.49 -7.42 5.69
CA ALA A 13 -5.46 -8.78 5.21
C ALA A 13 -4.62 -8.90 3.93
N VAL A 14 -4.05 -10.07 3.72
CA VAL A 14 -3.28 -10.48 2.53
C VAL A 14 -3.98 -11.64 1.83
N SER A 15 -3.78 -11.81 0.52
CA SER A 15 -4.28 -12.97 -0.22
C SER A 15 -3.50 -14.23 0.15
N ALA A 16 -4.21 -15.33 0.40
CA ALA A 16 -3.61 -16.63 0.70
C ALA A 16 -2.70 -17.15 -0.43
N GLU A 17 -3.08 -16.86 -1.68
CA GLU A 17 -2.33 -17.23 -2.88
C GLU A 17 -1.86 -15.99 -3.61
N ALA A 18 -0.80 -16.14 -4.41
CA ALA A 18 -0.33 -15.12 -5.32
C ALA A 18 -1.42 -14.79 -6.36
N THR A 19 -1.57 -13.51 -6.68
CA THR A 19 -2.62 -13.04 -7.59
C THR A 19 -2.11 -11.88 -8.44
N ASN A 20 -2.75 -11.67 -9.58
CA ASN A 20 -2.53 -10.49 -10.44
C ASN A 20 -3.71 -9.50 -10.38
N ASP A 21 -4.70 -9.78 -9.53
CA ASP A 21 -5.92 -8.99 -9.37
C ASP A 21 -6.14 -8.73 -7.87
N ASP A 22 -6.51 -7.49 -7.52
CA ASP A 22 -6.76 -7.02 -6.15
C ASP A 22 -8.25 -6.88 -5.80
N ILE A 23 -9.16 -7.11 -6.75
CA ILE A 23 -10.62 -6.88 -6.61
C ILE A 23 -11.43 -8.18 -6.74
N ASN A 24 -10.82 -9.26 -7.23
CA ASN A 24 -11.52 -10.53 -7.45
C ASN A 24 -12.17 -11.08 -6.16
N ALA A 25 -13.47 -11.37 -6.22
CA ALA A 25 -14.25 -11.89 -5.09
C ALA A 25 -13.82 -13.31 -4.64
N ALA A 26 -13.08 -14.04 -5.48
CA ALA A 26 -12.56 -15.36 -5.15
C ALA A 26 -11.30 -15.32 -4.25
N ILE A 27 -10.73 -14.13 -4.00
CA ILE A 27 -9.53 -14.00 -3.16
C ILE A 27 -9.87 -14.40 -1.72
N LYS A 28 -9.17 -15.43 -1.24
CA LYS A 28 -9.18 -15.81 0.18
C LYS A 28 -8.28 -14.86 0.95
N TRP A 29 -8.87 -14.13 1.88
CA TRP A 29 -8.18 -13.13 2.70
C TRP A 29 -7.72 -13.75 4.02
N VAL A 30 -6.43 -13.61 4.33
CA VAL A 30 -5.81 -13.99 5.60
C VAL A 30 -5.49 -12.72 6.37
N SER A 31 -5.97 -12.64 7.61
CA SER A 31 -5.78 -11.50 8.51
C SER A 31 -4.33 -11.38 9.00
N ILE A 32 -3.81 -10.15 9.09
CA ILE A 32 -2.49 -9.86 9.66
C ILE A 32 -2.55 -8.77 10.76
N ASP A 33 -3.75 -8.29 11.07
CA ASP A 33 -4.02 -7.12 11.90
C ASP A 33 -3.69 -7.30 13.38
N THR A 34 -3.52 -8.53 13.87
CA THR A 34 -3.23 -8.76 15.30
C THR A 34 -1.79 -8.40 15.66
N SER A 35 -0.87 -8.49 14.70
CA SER A 35 0.55 -8.19 14.91
C SER A 35 0.98 -6.81 14.42
N VAL A 36 0.22 -6.20 13.51
CA VAL A 36 0.58 -4.94 12.84
C VAL A 36 0.26 -3.72 13.71
N LYS A 37 1.22 -2.80 13.79
CA LYS A 37 1.08 -1.54 14.53
C LYS A 37 0.87 -0.34 13.64
N GLU A 38 1.52 -0.34 12.48
CA GLU A 38 1.52 0.79 11.58
C GLU A 38 1.58 0.32 10.13
N ILE A 39 0.86 1.04 9.29
CA ILE A 39 0.86 0.88 7.84
C ILE A 39 1.07 2.28 7.27
N SER A 40 2.12 2.47 6.49
CA SER A 40 2.39 3.72 5.78
C SER A 40 2.39 3.49 4.28
N TYR A 41 1.79 4.43 3.54
CA TYR A 41 1.74 4.42 2.08
C TYR A 41 2.41 5.68 1.55
N THR A 42 3.37 5.50 0.65
CA THR A 42 4.03 6.60 -0.05
C THR A 42 3.83 6.40 -1.55
N GLY A 43 3.08 7.32 -2.17
CA GLY A 43 2.90 7.31 -3.62
C GLY A 43 4.22 7.58 -4.34
N GLY A 44 4.48 6.83 -5.41
CA GLY A 44 5.67 7.07 -6.23
C GLY A 44 5.64 8.44 -6.91
N GLN A 45 6.78 9.12 -6.91
CA GLN A 45 6.96 10.39 -7.61
C GLN A 45 6.88 10.17 -9.13
N LYS A 46 6.32 11.15 -9.84
CA LYS A 46 6.37 11.14 -11.31
C LYS A 46 7.71 11.72 -11.75
N SER A 47 8.33 11.10 -12.74
CA SER A 47 9.49 11.72 -13.38
C SER A 47 9.04 12.94 -14.18
N ASP A 48 9.78 14.03 -14.12
CA ASP A 48 9.53 15.16 -15.00
C ASP A 48 10.22 14.93 -16.35
N ILE A 49 9.49 15.13 -17.45
CA ILE A 49 10.02 15.11 -18.80
C ILE A 49 10.13 16.56 -19.25
N GLU A 50 11.35 17.00 -19.49
CA GLU A 50 11.62 18.30 -20.09
C GLU A 50 11.27 18.28 -21.57
N VAL A 51 10.38 19.17 -21.98
CA VAL A 51 9.94 19.35 -23.38
C VAL A 51 10.27 20.73 -23.92
N THR A 52 11.16 21.46 -23.24
CA THR A 52 11.63 22.79 -23.62
C THR A 52 12.09 22.80 -25.08
N THR A 53 11.50 23.70 -25.87
CA THR A 53 11.84 23.85 -27.29
C THR A 53 12.67 25.11 -27.53
N LEU A 54 13.28 25.24 -28.72
CA LEU A 54 14.04 26.45 -29.11
C LEU A 54 13.19 27.73 -29.13
N GLY A 55 11.86 27.61 -29.17
CA GLY A 55 10.92 28.74 -29.07
C GLY A 55 10.44 29.02 -27.65
N SER A 56 10.77 28.16 -26.68
CA SER A 56 10.33 28.30 -25.30
C SER A 56 11.11 29.43 -24.62
N ARG A 57 10.40 30.27 -23.87
CA ARG A 57 10.98 31.40 -23.13
C ARG A 57 11.31 31.05 -21.67
N GLU A 58 10.78 29.92 -21.21
CA GLU A 58 11.00 29.33 -19.89
C GLU A 58 11.03 27.80 -20.03
N GLN A 59 11.50 27.11 -19.00
CA GLN A 59 11.58 25.64 -19.01
C GLN A 59 10.18 25.02 -18.94
N GLU A 60 9.89 24.08 -19.83
CA GLU A 60 8.58 23.41 -19.92
C GLU A 60 8.72 21.95 -19.50
N MET A 61 7.94 21.55 -18.49
CA MET A 61 7.96 20.20 -17.93
C MET A 61 6.58 19.54 -18.06
N ILE A 62 6.56 18.28 -18.48
CA ILE A 62 5.37 17.42 -18.43
C ILE A 62 5.61 16.22 -17.51
N ASN A 63 4.53 15.69 -16.93
CA ASN A 63 4.60 14.50 -16.10
C ASN A 63 4.91 13.25 -16.94
N GLY A 64 5.99 12.56 -16.62
CA GLY A 64 6.37 11.25 -17.15
C GLY A 64 5.76 10.08 -16.36
N LEU A 65 6.41 8.92 -16.48
CA LEU A 65 5.98 7.70 -15.78
C LEU A 65 6.09 7.87 -14.26
N ALA A 66 5.10 7.31 -13.55
CA ALA A 66 5.14 7.28 -12.09
C ALA A 66 6.07 6.15 -11.63
N ALA A 67 6.93 6.46 -10.67
CA ALA A 67 7.62 5.43 -9.90
C ALA A 67 6.60 4.51 -9.20
N PRO A 68 6.95 3.25 -8.93
CA PRO A 68 6.09 2.39 -8.14
C PRO A 68 5.89 2.99 -6.74
N ALA A 69 4.68 2.88 -6.21
CA ALA A 69 4.40 3.28 -4.85
C ALA A 69 4.95 2.25 -3.86
N GLU A 70 5.25 2.70 -2.64
CA GLU A 70 5.78 1.87 -1.58
C GLU A 70 4.83 1.85 -0.39
N ILE A 71 4.72 0.69 0.25
CA ILE A 71 3.99 0.51 1.50
C ILE A 71 4.91 -0.13 2.52
N THR A 72 4.95 0.42 3.73
CA THR A 72 5.67 -0.20 4.84
C THR A 72 4.66 -0.68 5.87
N ILE A 73 4.76 -1.95 6.25
CA ILE A 73 4.00 -2.56 7.33
C ILE A 73 4.97 -2.84 8.46
N SER A 74 4.73 -2.27 9.64
CA SER A 74 5.56 -2.51 10.82
C SER A 74 4.72 -3.00 11.99
N GLY A 75 5.29 -3.89 12.79
CA GLY A 75 4.57 -4.55 13.86
C GLY A 75 5.44 -5.48 14.70
N HIS A 76 4.78 -6.39 15.39
CA HIS A 76 5.42 -7.47 16.14
C HIS A 76 5.69 -8.67 15.26
N TRP A 77 6.85 -9.27 15.42
CA TRP A 77 7.11 -10.55 14.81
C TRP A 77 6.34 -11.64 15.56
N THR A 78 5.62 -12.49 14.84
CA THR A 78 5.04 -13.71 15.37
C THR A 78 5.11 -14.83 14.33
N ALA A 79 5.26 -16.07 14.81
CA ALA A 79 5.18 -17.28 14.00
C ALA A 79 3.78 -17.92 14.04
N GLU A 80 2.86 -17.36 14.83
CA GLU A 80 1.51 -17.90 15.01
C GLU A 80 0.50 -17.31 14.01
N GLU A 81 0.90 -16.26 13.27
CA GLU A 81 0.03 -15.60 12.30
C GLU A 81 0.40 -16.01 10.88
N GLU A 82 -0.47 -16.80 10.26
CA GLU A 82 -0.35 -17.27 8.87
C GLU A 82 -0.13 -16.12 7.88
N GLY A 83 -0.72 -14.95 8.19
CA GLY A 83 -0.53 -13.71 7.44
C GLY A 83 0.94 -13.29 7.32
N GLN A 84 1.73 -13.41 8.39
CA GLN A 84 3.17 -13.09 8.32
C GLN A 84 3.93 -14.13 7.52
N ASP A 85 3.60 -15.41 7.66
CA ASP A 85 4.25 -16.48 6.89
C ASP A 85 4.03 -16.31 5.39
N ILE A 86 2.84 -15.85 4.97
CA ILE A 86 2.57 -15.49 3.58
C ILE A 86 3.48 -14.35 3.11
N LEU A 87 3.76 -13.33 3.95
CA LEU A 87 4.66 -12.24 3.56
C LEU A 87 6.10 -12.71 3.40
N ARG A 88 6.56 -13.62 4.26
CA ARG A 88 7.89 -14.24 4.15
C ARG A 88 7.98 -15.07 2.88
N LEU A 89 6.97 -15.89 2.61
CA LEU A 89 6.90 -16.69 1.39
C LEU A 89 6.84 -15.81 0.13
N ALA A 90 6.10 -14.71 0.17
CA ALA A 90 6.01 -13.75 -0.94
C ALA A 90 7.36 -13.07 -1.21
N TYR A 91 8.17 -12.83 -0.18
CA TYR A 91 9.54 -12.34 -0.33
C TYR A 91 10.44 -13.38 -1.01
N ASP A 92 10.37 -14.65 -0.59
CA ASP A 92 11.20 -15.71 -1.15
C ASP A 92 10.82 -16.09 -2.60
N THR A 93 9.56 -15.91 -2.97
CA THR A 93 9.03 -16.31 -4.28
C THR A 93 8.95 -15.17 -5.29
N ASP A 94 9.22 -13.92 -4.88
CA ASP A 94 9.04 -12.70 -5.66
C ASP A 94 7.63 -12.56 -6.27
N GLN A 95 6.62 -13.22 -5.67
CA GLN A 95 5.25 -13.21 -6.17
C GLN A 95 4.45 -12.01 -5.64
N ALA A 96 3.52 -11.53 -6.48
CA ALA A 96 2.62 -10.46 -6.09
C ALA A 96 1.42 -11.02 -5.33
N HIS A 97 1.06 -10.37 -4.22
CA HIS A 97 -0.11 -10.67 -3.42
C HIS A 97 -1.05 -9.46 -3.38
N ALA A 98 -2.34 -9.73 -3.22
CA ALA A 98 -3.33 -8.69 -2.99
C ALA A 98 -3.44 -8.40 -1.50
N PHE A 99 -3.58 -7.13 -1.18
CA PHE A 99 -3.71 -6.62 0.17
C PHE A 99 -4.99 -5.82 0.30
N ARG A 100 -5.59 -5.85 1.48
CA ARG A 100 -6.79 -5.08 1.81
C ARG A 100 -6.63 -4.42 3.16
N VAL A 101 -6.65 -3.09 3.14
CA VAL A 101 -6.74 -2.24 4.33
C VAL A 101 -8.17 -1.73 4.43
N LYS A 102 -8.83 -1.96 5.56
CA LYS A 102 -10.18 -1.43 5.85
C LYS A 102 -10.14 -0.63 7.13
N PHE A 103 -10.45 0.66 7.04
CA PHE A 103 -10.57 1.55 8.19
C PHE A 103 -11.92 1.35 8.91
N PRO A 104 -12.06 1.83 10.17
CA PRO A 104 -13.29 1.67 10.93
C PRO A 104 -14.54 2.26 10.28
N SER A 105 -14.40 3.29 9.44
CA SER A 105 -15.51 3.84 8.64
C SER A 105 -16.03 2.90 7.56
N GLY A 106 -15.37 1.78 7.31
CA GLY A 106 -15.65 0.87 6.20
C GLY A 106 -15.07 1.32 4.87
N ASN A 107 -14.44 2.49 4.81
CA ASN A 107 -13.58 2.88 3.70
C ASN A 107 -12.22 2.18 3.82
N GLY A 108 -11.43 2.25 2.76
CA GLY A 108 -10.09 1.67 2.75
C GLY A 108 -9.65 1.41 1.33
N TYR A 109 -8.60 0.60 1.19
CA TYR A 109 -7.94 0.38 -0.08
C TYR A 109 -7.60 -1.10 -0.26
N THR A 110 -7.78 -1.60 -1.48
CA THR A 110 -7.13 -2.81 -1.97
C THR A 110 -5.95 -2.41 -2.84
N PHE A 111 -4.92 -3.24 -2.86
CA PHE A 111 -3.80 -3.04 -3.75
C PHE A 111 -3.05 -4.34 -4.01
N LEU A 112 -2.38 -4.39 -5.15
CA LEU A 112 -1.44 -5.46 -5.48
C LEU A 112 -0.02 -5.01 -5.15
N ALA A 113 0.75 -5.83 -4.44
CA ALA A 113 2.13 -5.53 -4.11
C ALA A 113 3.01 -6.78 -4.01
N GLU A 114 4.31 -6.57 -4.17
CA GLU A 114 5.36 -7.56 -3.94
C GLU A 114 6.16 -7.17 -2.69
N VAL A 115 6.57 -8.15 -1.90
CA VAL A 115 7.45 -7.91 -0.75
C VAL A 115 8.87 -7.70 -1.26
N ARG A 116 9.48 -6.56 -0.94
CA ARG A 116 10.84 -6.19 -1.38
C ARG A 116 11.88 -6.37 -0.30
N GLN A 117 11.45 -6.29 0.94
CA GLN A 117 12.35 -6.36 2.08
C GLN A 117 11.55 -6.85 3.28
N GLU A 118 12.13 -7.80 3.99
CA GLU A 118 11.75 -8.17 5.35
C GLU A 118 12.93 -7.82 6.27
N SER A 119 12.60 -7.35 7.48
CA SER A 119 13.58 -7.19 8.55
C SER A 119 12.94 -7.52 9.89
N TRP A 120 13.76 -8.04 10.81
CA TRP A 120 13.38 -8.23 12.20
C TRP A 120 14.46 -7.68 13.12
N SER A 121 14.06 -7.27 14.32
CA SER A 121 14.97 -6.81 15.36
C SER A 121 14.50 -7.27 16.74
N ALA A 122 15.45 -7.64 17.58
CA ALA A 122 15.21 -8.08 18.95
C ALA A 122 16.22 -7.44 19.90
N ALA A 123 15.74 -6.90 21.01
CA ALA A 123 16.56 -6.32 22.08
C ALA A 123 16.36 -7.09 23.38
N ALA A 124 17.39 -7.13 24.24
CA ALA A 124 17.27 -7.71 25.58
C ALA A 124 16.18 -6.96 26.37
N ASN A 125 15.34 -7.69 27.10
CA ASN A 125 14.14 -7.17 27.79
C ASN A 125 13.14 -6.45 26.85
N GLY A 126 13.10 -6.83 25.57
CA GLY A 126 12.17 -6.31 24.57
C GLY A 126 11.33 -7.40 23.91
N ILE A 127 10.56 -6.98 22.92
CA ILE A 127 9.76 -7.83 22.02
C ILE A 127 10.37 -7.81 20.62
N VAL A 128 10.18 -8.89 19.87
CA VAL A 128 10.68 -8.96 18.49
C VAL A 128 9.79 -8.10 17.60
N ASN A 129 10.39 -7.18 16.85
CA ASN A 129 9.69 -6.35 15.88
C ASN A 129 9.97 -6.86 14.47
N ALA A 130 8.98 -6.75 13.60
CA ALA A 130 9.07 -7.06 12.18
C ALA A 130 8.68 -5.84 11.35
N SER A 131 9.34 -5.67 10.21
CA SER A 131 8.99 -4.66 9.21
C SER A 131 9.09 -5.25 7.82
N PHE A 132 8.05 -5.04 7.02
CA PHE A 132 7.95 -5.46 5.63
C PHE A 132 7.79 -4.23 4.75
N THR A 133 8.66 -4.10 3.75
CA THR A 133 8.55 -3.08 2.71
C THR A 133 7.99 -3.73 1.46
N LEU A 134 6.87 -3.19 0.98
CA LEU A 134 6.13 -3.64 -0.17
C LEU A 134 6.30 -2.65 -1.32
N ARG A 135 6.45 -3.15 -2.54
CA ARG A 135 6.39 -2.37 -3.77
C ARG A 135 5.08 -2.65 -4.47
N MET A 136 4.29 -1.60 -4.67
CA MET A 136 2.99 -1.70 -5.30
C MET A 136 3.09 -1.85 -6.81
N LYS A 137 2.20 -2.69 -7.35
CA LYS A 137 1.89 -2.79 -8.76
C LYS A 137 0.65 -1.96 -9.05
N GLY A 138 0.85 -0.77 -9.61
CA GLY A 138 -0.24 0.15 -9.95
C GLY A 138 -0.67 1.03 -8.78
N ARG A 139 -1.94 1.45 -8.79
CA ARG A 139 -2.52 2.35 -7.78
C ARG A 139 -3.46 1.60 -6.84
N PRO A 140 -3.58 2.01 -5.58
CA PRO A 140 -4.54 1.41 -4.67
C PRO A 140 -5.98 1.71 -5.13
N THR A 141 -6.84 0.70 -5.10
CA THR A 141 -8.26 0.79 -5.43
C THR A 141 -9.07 1.04 -4.16
N PRO A 142 -9.93 2.07 -4.10
CA PRO A 142 -10.75 2.32 -2.92
C PRO A 142 -11.84 1.25 -2.75
N LEU A 143 -12.01 0.74 -1.53
CA LEU A 143 -13.04 -0.26 -1.17
C LEU A 143 -14.48 0.27 -1.35
N ASN A 144 -14.70 1.52 -0.96
CA ASN A 144 -15.96 2.24 -1.19
C ASN A 144 -15.70 3.41 -2.14
N LYS A 145 -16.08 3.27 -3.42
CA LYS A 145 -16.26 4.43 -4.28
C LYS A 145 -17.50 5.20 -3.81
N LYS A 146 -17.37 6.07 -2.80
CA LYS A 146 -18.25 7.25 -2.80
C LYS A 146 -17.79 8.09 -4.00
N PRO A 147 -18.63 8.32 -5.03
CA PRO A 147 -18.27 9.24 -6.08
C PRO A 147 -18.14 10.60 -5.42
N THR A 148 -16.90 11.03 -5.20
CA THR A 148 -16.64 12.43 -4.90
C THR A 148 -16.82 13.13 -6.24
N PRO A 149 -17.79 14.05 -6.40
CA PRO A 149 -17.83 14.88 -7.58
C PRO A 149 -16.52 15.66 -7.56
N LEU A 150 -15.59 15.34 -8.46
CA LEU A 150 -14.49 16.23 -8.79
C LEU A 150 -15.15 17.43 -9.45
N GLN A 151 -15.47 18.44 -8.63
CA GLN A 151 -15.96 19.73 -9.10
C GLN A 151 -14.79 20.39 -9.84
N LYS A 152 -14.64 20.07 -11.12
CA LYS A 152 -13.98 20.96 -12.08
C LYS A 152 -14.97 22.08 -12.34
N ASP A 153 -15.03 23.06 -11.44
CA ASP A 153 -15.53 24.37 -11.81
C ASP A 153 -14.49 24.96 -12.75
N ASN A 154 -14.65 24.64 -14.04
CA ASN A 154 -14.03 25.37 -15.12
C ASN A 154 -14.52 26.81 -15.01
N GLN A 155 -13.57 27.70 -14.72
CA GLN A 155 -13.71 29.11 -14.99
C GLN A 155 -13.99 29.29 -16.49
N ALA A 156 -15.05 30.02 -16.80
CA ALA A 156 -15.26 30.73 -18.05
C ALA A 156 -15.78 32.12 -17.69
#